data_AF-A0AAW6U7D6-F1
#
_entry.id   AF-A0AAW6U7D6-F1
#
_cell.length_a   1.000
_cell.length_b   1.000
_cell.length_c   1.000
_cell.angle_alpha   90.00
_cell.angle_beta   90.00
_cell.angle_gamma   90.00
#
_symmetry.space_group_name_H-M   'P 1'
#
loop_
_entity.id
_entity.type
_entity.pdbx_description
1 polymer ?
#
loop_
_entity_poly.entity_id
_entity_poly.type
_entity_poly.pdbx_seq_one_letter_code
_entity_poly.pdbx_strand_id
1 'polypeptide(L)'
;MKLKALHRFKGIKEFNLFSDYLEQIDWKIDKKLLKERVEEYKNDLYIIDLKRKYLDLGISIWPLKDEESITWIDTILLMRRLMIELFKKGVNTNEITILMEYPLVFGNYMRSDYLLVYDRLIIVLEFGMFNQDERRSEERYTKKLQESINHRQIIANMVSKLVDVVNYVMIYRPEYDSKNEKLMDDNKEYNTGEIIKLTEFVIKNIRNQDRLTAIKQLESIQDYN
;
A
#
# COMPACT_ATOMS: atom_id res chain seq x y z
N MET A 1 9.07 -7.36 22.06
CA MET A 1 9.52 -7.68 20.68
C MET A 1 9.10 -6.53 19.77
N LYS A 2 10.02 -5.94 18.97
CA LYS A 2 9.66 -4.85 18.04
C LYS A 2 8.97 -5.44 16.81
N LEU A 3 7.87 -4.83 16.37
CA LEU A 3 7.16 -5.21 15.14
C LEU A 3 8.10 -5.02 13.94
N LYS A 4 8.24 -6.06 13.10
CA LYS A 4 9.14 -6.08 11.95
C LYS A 4 8.40 -5.61 10.69
N ALA A 5 8.94 -4.60 10.01
CA ALA A 5 8.49 -4.06 8.72
C ALA A 5 9.62 -3.17 8.17
N LEU A 6 9.67 -2.92 6.87
CA LEU A 6 10.68 -2.01 6.30
C LEU A 6 10.52 -0.60 6.87
N HIS A 7 9.28 -0.11 6.93
CA HIS A 7 8.93 1.10 7.66
C HIS A 7 7.63 0.91 8.44
N ARG A 8 7.54 1.64 9.55
CA ARG A 8 6.32 1.83 10.33
C ARG A 8 6.09 3.32 10.47
N PHE A 9 4.92 3.78 10.05
CA PHE A 9 4.49 5.16 10.16
C PHE A 9 3.28 5.24 11.08
N LYS A 10 3.33 6.14 12.07
CA LYS A 10 2.20 6.46 12.94
C LYS A 10 1.45 7.65 12.33
N GLY A 11 0.48 7.32 11.50
CA GLY A 11 -0.38 8.32 10.87
C GLY A 11 0.23 9.02 9.67
N ILE A 12 -0.60 9.88 9.08
CA ILE A 12 -0.29 10.61 7.84
C ILE A 12 0.93 11.53 7.95
N LYS A 13 1.20 12.12 9.12
CA LYS A 13 2.30 13.09 9.27
C LYS A 13 3.67 12.42 9.07
N GLU A 14 3.90 11.29 9.74
CA GLU A 14 5.14 10.53 9.58
C GLU A 14 5.29 10.00 8.16
N PHE A 15 4.19 9.53 7.55
CA PHE A 15 4.21 9.03 6.18
C PHE A 15 4.52 10.14 5.16
N ASN A 16 3.87 11.30 5.28
CA ASN A 16 4.08 12.43 4.37
C ASN A 16 5.52 12.91 4.43
N LEU A 17 6.07 13.12 5.62
CA LEU A 17 7.47 13.52 5.80
C LEU A 17 8.44 12.54 5.11
N PHE A 18 8.18 11.25 5.24
CA PHE A 18 8.97 10.22 4.56
C PHE A 18 8.83 10.26 3.03
N SER A 19 7.63 10.57 2.53
CA SER A 19 7.32 10.64 1.11
C SER A 19 7.63 11.97 0.43
N ASP A 20 8.06 13.00 1.16
CA ASP A 20 8.37 14.34 0.62
C ASP A 20 9.52 14.35 -0.38
N TYR A 21 10.42 13.38 -0.28
CA TYR A 21 11.43 13.13 -1.30
C TYR A 21 10.83 13.00 -2.71
N LEU A 22 9.62 12.42 -2.86
CA LEU A 22 8.97 12.25 -4.16
C LEU A 22 8.65 13.58 -4.87
N GLU A 23 8.34 14.63 -4.10
CA GLU A 23 8.09 15.96 -4.66
C GLU A 23 9.39 16.64 -5.09
N GLN A 24 10.48 16.41 -4.36
CA GLN A 24 11.80 16.99 -4.66
C GLN A 24 12.34 16.50 -6.00
N ILE A 25 12.02 15.27 -6.38
CA ILE A 25 12.46 14.65 -7.64
C ILE A 25 11.39 14.65 -8.73
N ASP A 26 10.22 15.25 -8.48
CA ASP A 26 9.04 15.19 -9.37
C ASP A 26 8.76 13.76 -9.86
N TRP A 27 8.69 12.79 -8.93
CA TRP A 27 8.55 11.39 -9.29
C TRP A 27 7.27 11.12 -10.07
N LYS A 28 7.41 10.40 -11.18
CA LYS A 28 6.29 9.96 -12.02
C LYS A 28 6.32 8.45 -12.15
N ILE A 29 5.13 7.85 -12.16
CA ILE A 29 4.97 6.42 -12.46
C ILE A 29 5.21 6.26 -13.97
N ASP A 30 6.45 5.95 -14.34
CA ASP A 30 6.88 5.93 -15.73
C ASP A 30 6.54 4.60 -16.43
N LYS A 31 6.25 4.68 -17.72
CA LYS A 31 6.06 3.55 -18.64
C LYS A 31 7.37 2.79 -18.96
N LYS A 32 8.55 3.38 -18.72
CA LYS A 32 9.85 2.71 -18.89
C LYS A 32 9.89 1.35 -18.20
N LEU A 33 10.72 0.45 -18.74
CA LEU A 33 10.94 -0.84 -18.10
C LEU A 33 11.59 -0.62 -16.72
N LEU A 34 11.19 -1.42 -15.72
CA LEU A 34 11.74 -1.29 -14.37
C LEU A 34 13.28 -1.37 -14.36
N LYS A 35 13.87 -2.20 -15.22
CA LYS A 35 15.34 -2.31 -15.36
C LYS A 35 16.00 -1.02 -15.84
N GLU A 36 15.36 -0.28 -16.74
CA GLU A 36 15.87 1.01 -17.22
C GLU A 36 15.79 2.05 -16.11
N ARG A 37 14.71 2.04 -15.33
CA ARG A 37 14.53 2.91 -14.17
C ARG A 37 15.54 2.57 -13.06
N VAL A 38 15.85 1.30 -12.84
CA VAL A 38 16.91 0.89 -11.90
C VAL A 38 18.25 1.53 -12.27
N GLU A 39 18.63 1.50 -13.55
CA GLU A 39 19.90 2.07 -14.00
C GLU A 39 19.93 3.60 -13.86
N GLU A 40 18.81 4.26 -14.13
CA GLU A 40 18.64 5.71 -13.98
C GLU A 40 18.81 6.16 -12.52
N TYR A 41 18.21 5.43 -11.58
CA TYR A 41 18.22 5.79 -10.15
C TYR A 41 19.22 4.97 -9.31
N LYS A 42 20.18 4.28 -9.93
CA LYS A 42 21.11 3.38 -9.21
C LYS A 42 21.96 4.06 -8.14
N ASN A 43 22.24 5.35 -8.34
CA ASN A 43 23.06 6.16 -7.44
C ASN A 43 22.23 7.03 -6.50
N ASP A 44 20.91 6.90 -6.53
CA ASP A 44 20.04 7.68 -5.67
C ASP A 44 20.17 7.23 -4.21
N LEU A 45 20.57 8.16 -3.33
CA LEU A 45 20.84 7.86 -1.93
C LEU A 45 19.60 7.38 -1.17
N TYR A 46 18.41 7.90 -1.49
CA TYR A 46 17.17 7.50 -0.83
C TYR A 46 16.85 6.04 -1.16
N ILE A 47 16.98 5.66 -2.43
CA ILE A 47 16.77 4.28 -2.87
C ILE A 47 17.83 3.34 -2.27
N ILE A 48 19.10 3.74 -2.29
CA ILE A 48 20.20 2.96 -1.69
C ILE A 48 19.94 2.72 -0.20
N ASP A 49 19.53 3.76 0.54
CA ASP A 49 19.24 3.65 1.96
C ASP A 49 18.05 2.73 2.25
N LEU A 50 16.99 2.78 1.42
CA LEU A 50 15.87 1.85 1.53
C LEU A 50 16.30 0.39 1.31
N LYS A 51 17.09 0.14 0.27
CA LYS A 51 17.63 -1.21 -0.02
C LYS A 51 18.49 -1.71 1.14
N ARG A 52 19.40 -0.88 1.65
CA ARG A 52 20.24 -1.23 2.80
C ARG A 52 19.39 -1.57 4.02
N LYS A 53 18.40 -0.73 4.34
CA LYS A 53 17.49 -0.97 5.47
C LYS A 53 16.70 -2.27 5.32
N TYR A 54 16.24 -2.61 4.12
CA TYR A 54 15.56 -3.87 3.84
C TYR A 54 16.44 -5.08 4.17
N LEU A 55 17.71 -5.03 3.75
CA LEU A 55 18.70 -6.08 3.99
C LEU A 55 19.06 -6.17 5.48
N ASP A 56 19.34 -5.04 6.14
CA ASP A 56 19.71 -4.97 7.56
C ASP A 56 18.61 -5.52 8.48
N LEU A 57 17.35 -5.26 8.13
CA LEU A 57 16.20 -5.80 8.86
C LEU A 57 15.93 -7.27 8.51
N GLY A 58 16.52 -7.79 7.43
CA GLY A 58 16.27 -9.15 6.94
C GLY A 58 14.80 -9.41 6.66
N ILE A 59 14.12 -8.49 5.97
CA ILE A 59 12.66 -8.54 5.72
C ILE A 59 12.26 -9.83 5.01
N SER A 60 13.05 -10.29 4.04
CA SER A 60 12.89 -11.59 3.40
C SER A 60 14.22 -12.34 3.38
N ILE A 61 14.15 -13.66 3.22
CA ILE A 61 15.34 -14.48 2.92
C ILE A 61 15.71 -14.42 1.43
N TRP A 62 14.75 -14.03 0.58
CA TRP A 62 14.98 -13.96 -0.85
C TRP A 62 15.81 -12.71 -1.16
N PRO A 63 16.76 -12.81 -2.11
CA PRO A 63 17.48 -11.64 -2.57
C PRO A 63 16.51 -10.56 -3.04
N LEU A 64 16.74 -9.33 -2.58
CA LEU A 64 16.03 -8.16 -3.06
C LEU A 64 16.33 -7.97 -4.55
N LYS A 65 15.29 -7.92 -5.38
CA LYS A 65 15.46 -7.56 -6.79
C LYS A 65 15.54 -6.04 -6.89
N ASP A 66 16.45 -5.52 -7.70
CA ASP A 66 16.61 -4.08 -7.82
C ASP A 66 15.33 -3.40 -8.33
N GLU A 67 14.56 -4.06 -9.18
CA GLU A 67 13.29 -3.55 -9.69
C GLU A 67 12.25 -3.32 -8.58
N GLU A 68 12.34 -4.05 -7.45
CA GLU A 68 11.42 -3.89 -6.32
C GLU A 68 11.55 -2.49 -5.70
N SER A 69 12.77 -1.92 -5.67
CA SER A 69 12.93 -0.57 -5.13
C SER A 69 12.21 0.48 -5.96
N ILE A 70 12.14 0.32 -7.28
CA ILE A 70 11.36 1.23 -8.14
C ILE A 70 9.87 1.10 -7.85
N THR A 71 9.38 -0.13 -7.66
CA THR A 71 7.97 -0.36 -7.30
C THR A 71 7.62 0.20 -5.91
N TRP A 72 8.56 0.22 -4.98
CA TRP A 72 8.37 0.90 -3.69
C TRP A 72 8.11 2.39 -3.89
N ILE A 73 8.94 3.08 -4.69
CA ILE A 73 8.77 4.52 -4.91
C ILE A 73 7.43 4.82 -5.62
N ASP A 74 7.05 4.02 -6.62
CA ASP A 74 5.74 4.13 -7.28
C ASP A 74 4.57 3.98 -6.29
N THR A 75 4.63 2.98 -5.41
CA THR A 75 3.55 2.70 -4.46
C THR A 75 3.53 3.66 -3.29
N ILE A 76 4.66 4.23 -2.87
CA ILE A 76 4.70 5.34 -1.89
C ILE A 76 3.92 6.54 -2.44
N LEU A 77 4.05 6.86 -3.74
CA LEU A 77 3.28 7.92 -4.38
C LEU A 77 1.76 7.64 -4.34
N LEU A 78 1.36 6.41 -4.66
CA LEU A 78 -0.05 5.99 -4.60
C LEU A 78 -0.61 6.03 -3.17
N MET A 79 0.17 5.56 -2.19
CA MET A 79 -0.18 5.63 -0.77
C MET A 79 -0.31 7.07 -0.29
N ARG A 80 0.56 7.99 -0.75
CA ARG A 80 0.44 9.43 -0.44
C ARG A 80 -0.89 9.99 -0.94
N ARG A 81 -1.29 9.65 -2.17
CA ARG A 81 -2.59 10.04 -2.74
C ARG A 81 -3.75 9.47 -1.94
N LEU A 82 -3.71 8.19 -1.57
CA LEU A 82 -4.71 7.57 -0.71
C LEU A 82 -4.86 8.30 0.63
N MET A 83 -3.76 8.58 1.31
CA MET A 83 -3.79 9.26 2.61
C MET A 83 -4.37 10.68 2.52
N ILE A 84 -4.06 11.40 1.44
CA ILE A 84 -4.66 12.71 1.16
C ILE A 84 -6.17 12.59 0.91
N GLU A 85 -6.61 11.62 0.11
CA GLU A 85 -8.04 11.42 -0.16
C GLU A 85 -8.82 11.00 1.10
N LEU A 86 -8.26 10.13 1.93
CA LEU A 86 -8.84 9.79 3.24
C LEU A 86 -8.99 11.02 4.14
N PHE A 87 -7.96 11.86 4.21
CA PHE A 87 -8.00 13.11 4.98
C PHE A 87 -9.08 14.07 4.45
N LYS A 88 -9.16 14.28 3.12
CA LYS A 88 -10.21 15.10 2.49
C LYS A 88 -11.62 14.59 2.80
N LYS A 89 -11.79 13.27 2.95
CA LYS A 89 -13.08 12.64 3.31
C LYS A 89 -13.36 12.65 4.82
N GLY A 90 -12.53 13.30 5.63
CA GLY A 90 -12.73 13.49 7.06
C GLY A 90 -12.32 12.29 7.93
N VAL A 91 -11.53 11.35 7.40
CA VAL A 91 -10.97 10.25 8.20
C VAL A 91 -9.85 10.79 9.09
N ASN A 92 -9.83 10.39 10.37
CA ASN A 92 -8.71 10.70 11.25
C ASN A 92 -7.48 9.85 10.89
N THR A 93 -6.75 10.27 9.87
CA THR A 93 -5.59 9.56 9.34
C THR A 93 -4.40 9.50 10.31
N ASN A 94 -4.45 10.16 11.47
CA ASN A 94 -3.44 10.02 12.53
C ASN A 94 -3.59 8.72 13.32
N GLU A 95 -4.78 8.11 13.31
CA GLU A 95 -5.06 6.84 14.00
C GLU A 95 -4.69 5.62 13.15
N ILE A 96 -4.40 5.83 11.86
CA ILE A 96 -3.98 4.78 10.95
C ILE A 96 -2.47 4.57 11.05
N THR A 97 -2.04 3.39 11.50
CA THR A 97 -0.64 2.97 11.36
C THR A 97 -0.42 2.33 10.00
N ILE A 98 0.63 2.75 9.29
CA ILE A 98 1.02 2.18 7.99
C ILE A 98 2.28 1.34 8.20
N LEU A 99 2.23 0.08 7.79
CA LEU A 99 3.39 -0.82 7.76
C LEU A 99 3.74 -1.10 6.31
N MET A 100 4.96 -0.76 5.91
CA MET A 100 5.47 -0.98 4.55
C MET A 100 6.35 -2.23 4.53
N GLU A 101 6.15 -3.09 3.53
CA GLU A 101 6.85 -4.37 3.33
C GLU A 101 6.82 -5.22 4.61
N TYR A 102 5.62 -5.65 5.02
CA TYR A 102 5.43 -6.44 6.22
C TYR A 102 5.67 -7.93 5.95
N PRO A 103 6.65 -8.57 6.62
CA PRO A 103 6.91 -10.00 6.45
C PRO A 103 5.82 -10.85 7.10
N LEU A 104 5.28 -11.80 6.34
CA LEU A 104 4.24 -12.72 6.83
C LEU A 104 4.88 -13.87 7.60
N VAL A 105 4.62 -13.92 8.91
CA VAL A 105 5.03 -15.04 9.75
C VAL A 105 4.31 -16.31 9.26
N PHE A 106 5.05 -17.41 9.09
CA PHE A 106 4.58 -18.66 8.47
C PHE A 106 4.07 -18.54 7.02
N GLY A 107 4.24 -17.38 6.37
CA GLY A 107 3.88 -17.17 4.98
C GLY A 107 4.97 -17.58 4.00
N ASN A 108 5.80 -18.58 4.29
CA ASN A 108 6.90 -18.99 3.40
C ASN A 108 7.75 -17.83 2.87
N TYR A 109 8.11 -16.89 3.74
CA TYR A 109 8.93 -15.71 3.41
C TYR A 109 8.27 -14.71 2.45
N MET A 110 6.95 -14.82 2.26
CA MET A 110 6.12 -13.80 1.61
C MET A 110 6.02 -12.56 2.49
N ARG A 111 5.64 -11.45 1.84
CA ARG A 111 5.43 -10.16 2.46
C ARG A 111 4.28 -9.45 1.75
N SER A 112 3.57 -8.60 2.48
CA SER A 112 2.59 -7.70 1.90
C SER A 112 3.21 -6.35 1.62
N ASP A 113 2.81 -5.70 0.52
CA ASP A 113 3.29 -4.37 0.16
C ASP A 113 3.00 -3.36 1.30
N TYR A 114 1.74 -3.29 1.75
CA TYR A 114 1.37 -2.47 2.91
C TYR A 114 0.33 -3.14 3.81
N LEU A 115 0.38 -2.84 5.11
CA LEU A 115 -0.73 -3.00 6.02
C LEU A 115 -1.20 -1.63 6.53
N LEU A 116 -2.50 -1.38 6.45
CA LEU A 116 -3.14 -0.30 7.21
C LEU A 116 -3.74 -0.89 8.46
N VAL A 117 -3.36 -0.35 9.62
CA VAL A 117 -3.84 -0.80 10.92
C VAL A 117 -4.60 0.34 11.58
N TYR A 118 -5.86 0.10 11.93
CA TYR A 118 -6.76 1.04 12.59
C TYR A 118 -7.54 0.31 13.67
N ASP A 119 -7.28 0.61 14.95
CA ASP A 119 -7.87 -0.12 16.09
C ASP A 119 -7.81 -1.66 15.92
N ARG A 120 -8.98 -2.32 15.76
CA ARG A 120 -9.12 -3.77 15.55
C ARG A 120 -9.28 -4.15 14.07
N LEU A 121 -8.83 -3.31 13.14
CA LEU A 121 -8.85 -3.57 11.71
C LEU A 121 -7.45 -3.57 11.13
N ILE A 122 -7.16 -4.60 10.35
CA ILE A 122 -5.97 -4.71 9.50
C ILE A 122 -6.44 -4.82 8.05
N ILE A 123 -6.00 -3.90 7.21
CA ILE A 123 -6.20 -3.95 5.76
C ILE A 123 -4.88 -4.33 5.11
N VAL A 124 -4.85 -5.50 4.47
CA VAL A 124 -3.74 -5.94 3.62
C VAL A 124 -3.88 -5.28 2.25
N LEU A 125 -2.91 -4.47 1.85
CA LEU A 125 -2.90 -3.79 0.57
C LEU A 125 -1.78 -4.35 -0.31
N GLU A 126 -2.14 -4.69 -1.54
CA GLU A 126 -1.21 -5.09 -2.60
C GLU A 126 -1.39 -4.20 -3.82
N PHE A 127 -0.29 -3.83 -4.46
CA PHE A 127 -0.28 -2.99 -5.65
C PHE A 127 0.27 -3.76 -6.85
N GLY A 128 -0.40 -3.69 -7.99
CA GLY A 128 0.07 -4.29 -9.23
C GLY A 128 0.13 -3.27 -10.36
N MET A 129 1.30 -3.12 -10.99
CA MET A 129 1.37 -2.35 -12.21
C MET A 129 0.78 -3.14 -13.39
N PHE A 130 -0.16 -2.53 -14.10
CA PHE A 130 -0.70 -3.04 -15.36
C PHE A 130 0.36 -2.98 -16.44
N ASN A 131 0.62 -4.12 -17.08
CA ASN A 131 1.53 -4.19 -18.21
C ASN A 131 0.71 -4.06 -19.51
N GLN A 132 1.21 -3.35 -20.51
CA GLN A 132 0.45 -3.03 -21.75
C GLN A 132 0.09 -4.24 -22.62
N ASP A 133 0.51 -5.45 -22.21
CA ASP A 133 0.21 -6.71 -22.88
C ASP A 133 -1.10 -7.30 -22.30
N GLU A 134 -2.24 -6.84 -22.83
CA GLU A 134 -3.60 -7.01 -22.28
C GLU A 134 -4.03 -8.47 -22.02
N ARG A 135 -3.53 -9.44 -22.79
CA ARG A 135 -3.85 -10.86 -22.54
C ARG A 135 -3.20 -11.42 -21.28
N ARG A 136 -2.09 -10.85 -20.83
CA ARG A 136 -1.38 -11.28 -19.60
C ARG A 136 -1.82 -10.51 -18.37
N SER A 137 -2.58 -9.43 -18.53
CA SER A 137 -2.98 -8.58 -17.41
C SER A 137 -4.10 -9.17 -16.57
N GLU A 138 -5.09 -9.84 -17.17
CA GLU A 138 -6.16 -10.51 -16.41
C GLU A 138 -5.60 -11.65 -15.55
N GLU A 139 -4.78 -12.53 -16.13
CA GLU A 139 -4.13 -13.61 -15.37
C GLU A 139 -3.27 -13.07 -14.23
N ARG A 140 -2.54 -11.97 -14.46
CA ARG A 140 -1.72 -11.33 -13.43
C ARG A 140 -2.58 -10.70 -12.33
N TYR A 141 -3.70 -10.08 -12.67
CA TYR A 141 -4.67 -9.57 -11.70
C TYR A 141 -5.19 -10.70 -10.82
N THR A 142 -5.68 -11.79 -11.42
CA THR A 142 -6.18 -12.95 -10.68
C THR A 142 -5.11 -13.55 -9.77
N LYS A 143 -3.86 -13.63 -10.23
CA LYS A 143 -2.73 -14.10 -9.40
C LYS A 143 -2.47 -13.17 -8.22
N LYS A 144 -2.37 -11.85 -8.42
CA LYS A 144 -2.20 -10.89 -7.31
C LYS A 144 -3.37 -10.90 -6.34
N LEU A 145 -4.59 -11.07 -6.82
CA LEU A 145 -5.77 -11.20 -5.96
C LEU A 145 -5.69 -12.46 -5.10
N GLN A 146 -5.30 -13.59 -5.68
CA GLN A 146 -5.08 -14.83 -4.94
C GLN A 146 -3.96 -14.70 -3.90
N GLU A 147 -2.84 -14.08 -4.25
CA GLU A 147 -1.74 -13.77 -3.32
C GLU A 147 -2.23 -12.91 -2.15
N SER A 148 -2.94 -11.82 -2.45
CA SER A 148 -3.51 -10.93 -1.43
C SER A 148 -4.50 -11.64 -0.49
N ILE A 149 -5.35 -12.52 -1.02
CA ILE A 149 -6.27 -13.35 -0.23
C ILE A 149 -5.49 -14.31 0.69
N ASN A 150 -4.43 -14.91 0.18
CA ASN A 150 -3.56 -15.79 0.98
C ASN A 150 -2.86 -15.00 2.10
N HIS A 151 -2.34 -13.81 1.80
CA HIS A 151 -1.70 -12.93 2.77
C HIS A 151 -2.67 -12.56 3.91
N ARG A 152 -3.89 -12.15 3.55
CA ARG A 152 -4.98 -11.90 4.50
C ARG A 152 -5.27 -13.11 5.37
N GLN A 153 -5.41 -14.29 4.77
CA GLN A 153 -5.75 -15.51 5.50
C GLN A 153 -4.66 -15.89 6.51
N ILE A 154 -3.39 -15.77 6.11
CA ILE A 154 -2.24 -16.00 7.00
C ILE A 154 -2.32 -15.06 8.21
N ILE A 155 -2.47 -13.76 7.98
CA ILE A 155 -2.58 -12.77 9.07
C ILE A 155 -3.81 -13.06 9.95
N ALA A 156 -4.97 -13.27 9.35
CA ALA A 156 -6.23 -13.54 10.05
C ALA A 156 -6.14 -14.76 10.98
N ASN A 157 -5.40 -15.79 10.57
CA ASN A 157 -5.19 -17.00 11.38
C ASN A 157 -4.25 -16.78 12.58
N MET A 158 -3.42 -15.73 12.55
CA MET A 158 -2.41 -15.45 13.58
C MET A 158 -2.83 -14.39 14.59
N VAL A 159 -3.87 -13.61 14.29
CA VAL A 159 -4.38 -12.57 15.18
C VAL A 159 -5.64 -13.04 15.91
N SER A 160 -6.07 -12.27 16.91
CA SER A 160 -7.33 -12.53 17.61
C SER A 160 -8.50 -12.49 16.63
N LYS A 161 -9.50 -13.37 16.82
CA LYS A 161 -10.76 -13.36 16.05
C LYS A 161 -11.57 -12.07 16.22
N LEU A 162 -11.23 -11.24 17.19
CA LEU A 162 -11.81 -9.91 17.40
C LEU A 162 -11.18 -8.83 16.51
N VAL A 163 -10.11 -9.16 15.80
CA VAL A 163 -9.45 -8.28 14.83
C VAL A 163 -9.94 -8.64 13.44
N ASP A 164 -10.56 -7.69 12.76
CA ASP A 164 -10.96 -7.83 11.36
C ASP A 164 -9.74 -7.71 10.46
N VAL A 165 -9.58 -8.68 9.56
CA VAL A 165 -8.51 -8.67 8.57
C VAL A 165 -9.11 -8.79 7.18
N VAL A 166 -8.97 -7.72 6.40
CA VAL A 166 -9.49 -7.62 5.03
C VAL A 166 -8.35 -7.35 4.05
N ASN A 167 -8.59 -7.51 2.76
CA ASN A 167 -7.58 -7.22 1.74
C ASN A 167 -8.14 -6.42 0.57
N TYR A 168 -7.25 -5.70 -0.10
CA TYR A 168 -7.53 -4.98 -1.32
C TYR A 168 -6.33 -5.04 -2.25
N VAL A 169 -6.59 -5.23 -3.55
CA VAL A 169 -5.57 -5.16 -4.59
C VAL A 169 -5.89 -3.97 -5.48
N MET A 170 -4.94 -3.05 -5.60
CA MET A 170 -5.04 -1.94 -6.55
C MET A 170 -4.16 -2.22 -7.76
N ILE A 171 -4.77 -2.16 -8.95
CA ILE A 171 -4.01 -2.18 -10.20
C ILE A 171 -3.83 -0.75 -10.67
N TYR A 172 -2.59 -0.36 -10.96
CA TYR A 172 -2.26 0.98 -11.43
C TYR A 172 -1.56 0.95 -12.78
N ARG A 173 -1.65 2.03 -13.52
CA ARG A 173 -1.07 2.20 -14.86
C ARG A 173 0.06 3.24 -14.82
N PRO A 174 1.03 3.19 -15.75
CA PRO A 174 2.01 4.26 -15.88
C PRO A 174 1.33 5.57 -16.30
N GLU A 175 1.73 6.68 -15.70
CA GLU A 175 1.15 8.02 -15.89
C GLU A 175 2.02 8.93 -16.77
N TYR A 176 3.25 8.51 -17.05
CA TYR A 176 4.21 9.30 -17.83
C TYR A 176 4.98 8.41 -18.82
N ASP A 177 5.20 8.95 -20.02
CA ASP A 177 6.07 8.38 -21.04
C ASP A 177 7.24 9.33 -21.26
N SER A 178 8.35 9.07 -20.57
CA SER A 178 9.58 9.84 -20.68
C SER A 178 10.25 9.75 -22.05
N LYS A 179 10.02 8.69 -22.83
CA LYS A 179 10.57 8.60 -24.19
C LYS A 179 9.98 9.68 -25.11
N ASN A 180 8.70 9.99 -24.89
CA ASN A 180 7.95 11.00 -25.65
C ASN A 180 7.71 12.28 -24.83
N GLU A 181 8.30 12.38 -23.64
CA GLU A 181 8.12 13.44 -22.64
C GLU A 181 6.65 13.83 -22.39
N LYS A 182 5.74 12.84 -22.39
CA LYS A 182 4.29 13.07 -22.41
C LYS A 182 3.58 12.47 -21.20
N LEU A 183 2.66 13.23 -20.62
CA LEU A 183 1.70 12.74 -19.61
C LEU A 183 0.62 11.88 -20.26
N MET A 184 0.28 10.78 -19.58
CA MET A 184 -0.76 9.85 -19.98
C MET A 184 -2.03 10.13 -19.16
N ASP A 185 -2.78 11.17 -19.53
CA ASP A 185 -3.91 11.66 -18.75
C ASP A 185 -4.98 10.58 -18.49
N ASP A 186 -5.33 9.76 -19.50
CA ASP A 186 -6.27 8.64 -19.33
C ASP A 186 -5.82 7.65 -18.24
N ASN A 187 -4.51 7.37 -18.15
CA ASN A 187 -3.97 6.47 -17.13
C ASN A 187 -3.93 7.13 -15.75
N LYS A 188 -3.68 8.43 -15.70
CA LYS A 188 -3.72 9.21 -14.46
C LYS A 188 -5.14 9.30 -13.92
N GLU A 189 -6.12 9.53 -14.79
CA GLU A 189 -7.55 9.50 -14.44
C GLU A 189 -7.96 8.12 -13.95
N TYR A 190 -7.54 7.05 -14.65
CA TYR A 190 -7.76 5.68 -14.21
C TYR A 190 -7.21 5.42 -12.79
N ASN A 191 -5.94 5.76 -12.55
CA ASN A 191 -5.31 5.59 -11.24
C ASN A 191 -6.01 6.41 -10.15
N THR A 192 -6.46 7.62 -10.49
CA THR A 192 -7.26 8.46 -9.58
C THR A 192 -8.58 7.78 -9.23
N GLY A 193 -9.26 7.18 -10.21
CA GLY A 193 -10.48 6.39 -9.99
C GLY A 193 -10.24 5.18 -9.08
N GLU A 194 -9.13 4.45 -9.27
CA GLU A 194 -8.76 3.33 -8.41
C GLU A 194 -8.42 3.77 -6.98
N ILE A 195 -7.75 4.91 -6.80
CA ILE A 195 -7.53 5.51 -5.47
C ILE A 195 -8.85 5.86 -4.79
N ILE A 196 -9.84 6.39 -5.52
CA ILE A 196 -11.16 6.71 -4.97
C ILE A 196 -11.85 5.42 -4.48
N LYS A 197 -11.84 4.34 -5.29
CA LYS A 197 -12.42 3.05 -4.89
C LYS A 197 -11.74 2.47 -3.65
N LEU A 198 -10.40 2.53 -3.59
CA LEU A 198 -9.65 2.10 -2.41
C LEU A 198 -9.99 2.97 -1.18
N THR A 199 -10.12 4.27 -1.36
CA THR A 199 -10.54 5.21 -0.30
C THR A 199 -11.90 4.84 0.27
N GLU A 200 -12.88 4.60 -0.59
CA GLU A 200 -14.24 4.18 -0.20
C GLU A 200 -14.21 2.84 0.54
N PHE A 201 -13.41 1.88 0.07
CA PHE A 201 -13.22 0.60 0.73
C PHE A 201 -12.65 0.76 2.15
N VAL A 202 -11.60 1.57 2.31
CA VAL A 202 -10.99 1.83 3.62
C VAL A 202 -12.00 2.51 4.56
N ILE A 203 -12.69 3.56 4.09
CA ILE A 203 -13.72 4.28 4.87
C ILE A 203 -14.83 3.34 5.33
N LYS A 204 -15.32 2.47 4.45
CA LYS A 204 -16.37 1.50 4.79
C LYS A 204 -15.94 0.61 5.95
N ASN A 205 -14.72 0.08 5.91
CA ASN A 205 -14.22 -0.82 6.95
C ASN A 205 -13.93 -0.07 8.26
N ILE A 206 -13.37 1.14 8.21
CA ILE A 206 -13.18 2.00 9.39
C ILE A 206 -14.53 2.29 10.06
N ARG A 207 -15.54 2.72 9.29
CA ARG A 207 -16.88 3.00 9.83
C ARG A 207 -17.53 1.77 10.46
N ASN A 208 -17.29 0.58 9.91
CA ASN A 208 -17.77 -0.66 10.52
C ASN A 208 -17.13 -0.88 11.89
N GLN A 209 -15.84 -0.63 12.03
CA GLN A 209 -15.15 -0.70 13.33
C GLN A 209 -15.64 0.36 14.32
N ASP A 210 -15.80 1.62 13.87
CA ASP A 210 -16.26 2.70 14.73
C ASP A 210 -17.66 2.43 15.32
N ARG A 211 -18.53 1.74 14.57
CA ARG A 211 -19.84 1.28 15.05
C ARG A 211 -19.74 0.24 16.16
N LEU A 212 -18.64 -0.51 16.24
CA LEU A 212 -18.38 -1.51 17.28
C LEU A 212 -17.72 -0.94 18.53
N THR A 213 -17.57 0.39 18.62
CA THR A 213 -17.07 1.04 19.85
C THR A 213 -18.10 0.94 20.97
N ALA A 214 -17.63 0.84 22.21
CA ALA A 214 -18.52 0.69 23.38
C ALA A 214 -19.58 1.81 23.46
N ILE A 215 -19.20 3.05 23.14
CA ILE A 215 -20.12 4.19 23.13
C ILE A 215 -21.22 3.99 22.08
N LYS A 216 -20.87 3.62 20.84
CA LYS A 216 -21.87 3.37 19.78
C LYS A 216 -22.79 2.20 20.09
N GLN A 217 -22.27 1.17 20.76
CA GLN A 217 -23.08 0.05 21.23
C GLN A 217 -24.08 0.49 22.32
N LEU A 218 -23.66 1.32 23.27
CA LEU A 218 -24.55 1.88 24.30
C LEU A 218 -25.62 2.80 23.70
N GLU A 219 -25.27 3.67 22.75
CA GLU A 219 -26.23 4.51 22.01
C GLU A 219 -27.30 3.65 21.33
N SER A 220 -26.90 2.57 20.64
CA SER A 220 -27.85 1.70 19.94
C SER A 220 -28.85 0.99 20.86
N ILE A 221 -28.49 0.75 22.13
CA ILE A 221 -29.41 0.17 23.13
C ILE A 221 -30.49 1.19 23.53
N GLN A 222 -30.13 2.48 23.59
CA GLN A 222 -31.08 3.54 23.96
C GLN A 222 -32.15 3.76 22.90
N ASP A 223 -31.83 3.52 21.63
CA ASP A 223 -32.78 3.64 20.50
C ASP A 223 -33.87 2.54 20.48
N TYR A 224 -33.78 1.51 21.34
CA TYR A 224 -34.81 0.47 21.49
C TYR A 224 -35.90 0.81 22.51
N ASN A 225 -35.78 1.92 23.24
CA ASN A 225 -36.78 2.40 24.20
C ASN A 225 -37.61 3.55 23.62
#